data_AF-A0A839E6H7-F1
#
_entry.id   AF-A0A839E6H7-F1
#
_cell.length_a   1.000
_cell.length_b   1.000
_cell.length_c   1.000
_cell.angle_alpha   90.00
_cell.angle_beta   90.00
_cell.angle_gamma   90.00
#
_symmetry.space_group_name_H-M   'P 1'
#
loop_
_entity.id
_entity.type
_entity.pdbx_description
1 polymer ?
#
loop_
_entity_poly.entity_id
_entity_poly.type
_entity_poly.pdbx_seq_one_letter_code
_entity_poly.pdbx_strand_id
1 'polypeptide(L)'
;MGTRLPRRYDGPALRTARRDRLASPQLARADPRRGGGKRPNAWGLHDMLGNVWEWCWDLYDPEVYGAYRVLRGGGWFDEHWSCRASVRRRSHPTFRTDDVGFRIARSLR
;
A
#
# COMPACT_ATOMS: atom_id res chain seq x y z
N MET A 1 -6.38 16.91 -37.44
CA MET A 1 -6.00 17.44 -36.12
C MET A 1 -6.85 16.71 -35.07
N GLY A 2 -6.38 15.54 -34.61
CA GLY A 2 -7.18 14.63 -33.77
C GLY A 2 -6.58 14.54 -32.37
N THR A 3 -7.29 15.05 -31.37
CA THR A 3 -6.92 14.93 -29.96
C THR A 3 -7.11 13.48 -29.51
N ARG A 4 -6.00 12.77 -29.29
CA ARG A 4 -6.02 11.47 -28.58
C ARG A 4 -6.48 11.73 -27.15
N LEU A 5 -7.68 11.26 -26.81
CA LEU A 5 -8.10 11.13 -25.41
C LEU A 5 -7.09 10.25 -24.67
N PRO A 6 -6.67 10.59 -23.44
CA PRO A 6 -5.79 9.71 -22.66
C PRO A 6 -6.54 8.41 -22.41
N ARG A 7 -5.90 7.29 -22.73
CA ARG A 7 -6.42 5.96 -22.40
C ARG A 7 -6.66 5.92 -20.89
N ARG A 8 -7.91 5.73 -20.47
CA ARG A 8 -8.22 5.39 -19.08
C ARG A 8 -7.46 4.11 -18.76
N TYR A 9 -6.46 4.20 -17.89
CA TYR A 9 -5.83 3.02 -17.33
C TYR A 9 -6.78 2.45 -16.28
N ASP A 10 -7.56 1.45 -16.69
CA ASP A 10 -8.33 0.60 -15.79
C ASP A 10 -7.36 -0.32 -15.05
N GLY A 11 -6.59 0.27 -14.12
CA GLY A 11 -5.89 -0.49 -13.10
C GLY A 11 -6.90 -1.35 -12.35
N PRO A 12 -6.50 -2.50 -11.78
CA PRO A 12 -7.42 -3.47 -11.20
C PRO A 12 -8.39 -2.73 -10.29
N ALA A 13 -9.64 -2.70 -10.74
CA ALA A 13 -10.75 -2.12 -10.02
C ALA A 13 -10.66 -2.60 -8.57
N LEU A 14 -10.91 -1.69 -7.64
CA LEU A 14 -11.09 -1.97 -6.23
C LEU A 14 -12.00 -3.20 -6.10
N ARG A 15 -11.40 -4.38 -5.95
CA ARG A 15 -12.08 -5.51 -5.36
C ARG A 15 -12.18 -5.15 -3.88
N THR A 16 -13.19 -4.35 -3.55
CA THR A 16 -14.04 -4.64 -2.39
C THR A 16 -14.70 -6.00 -2.64
N ALA A 17 -13.88 -7.04 -2.74
CA ALA A 17 -14.35 -8.40 -2.73
C ALA A 17 -14.82 -8.64 -1.30
N ARG A 18 -16.13 -8.86 -1.22
CA ARG A 18 -16.84 -9.49 -0.12
C ARG A 18 -15.90 -10.39 0.69
N ARG A 19 -16.06 -10.32 2.02
CA ARG A 19 -15.33 -11.04 3.07
C ARG A 19 -15.17 -12.55 2.89
N ASP A 20 -15.73 -13.16 1.85
CA ASP A 20 -15.80 -14.59 1.72
C ASP A 20 -15.39 -15.02 0.31
N ARG A 21 -14.52 -16.04 0.30
CA ARG A 21 -14.10 -16.91 -0.81
C ARG A 21 -12.80 -16.51 -1.52
N LEU A 22 -11.79 -17.39 -1.32
CA LEU A 22 -10.42 -17.46 -1.87
C LEU A 22 -9.27 -16.99 -0.97
N ALA A 23 -9.39 -17.15 0.36
CA ALA A 23 -8.21 -17.10 1.23
C ALA A 23 -7.57 -18.50 1.32
N SER A 24 -6.27 -18.61 1.09
CA SER A 24 -5.45 -19.75 1.55
C SER A 24 -5.77 -20.02 3.04
N PRO A 25 -5.78 -21.29 3.53
CA PRO A 25 -6.11 -21.62 4.92
C PRO A 25 -5.29 -20.86 5.98
N GLN A 26 -4.17 -20.24 5.58
CA GLN A 26 -3.31 -19.42 6.41
C GLN A 26 -3.81 -17.98 6.65
N LEU A 27 -4.85 -17.51 5.93
CA LEU A 27 -5.31 -16.11 5.94
C LEU A 27 -6.58 -15.84 6.77
N ALA A 28 -7.18 -16.86 7.40
CA ALA A 28 -8.36 -16.66 8.23
C ALA A 28 -7.96 -16.10 9.61
N ARG A 29 -8.18 -14.79 9.83
CA ARG A 29 -7.99 -14.02 11.08
C ARG A 29 -6.60 -13.41 11.33
N ALA A 30 -5.94 -12.87 10.32
CA ALA A 30 -4.85 -11.94 10.59
C ALA A 30 -5.42 -10.53 10.87
N ASP A 31 -4.71 -9.77 11.69
CA ASP A 31 -4.89 -8.35 12.03
C ASP A 31 -3.46 -7.77 11.96
N PRO A 32 -3.25 -6.48 11.65
CA PRO A 32 -1.97 -5.85 11.88
C PRO A 32 -1.37 -6.24 13.23
N ARG A 33 -0.14 -6.76 13.23
CA ARG A 33 0.55 -7.12 14.47
C ARG A 33 1.06 -5.85 15.15
N ARG A 34 1.26 -5.93 16.47
CA ARG A 34 2.07 -4.93 17.20
C ARG A 34 3.39 -4.74 16.46
N GLY A 35 3.76 -3.49 16.21
CA GLY A 35 4.97 -3.14 15.46
C GLY A 35 6.24 -3.65 16.15
N GLY A 36 7.31 -3.79 15.36
CA GLY A 36 8.60 -4.34 15.79
C GLY A 36 8.68 -5.87 15.70
N GLY A 37 7.66 -6.55 15.20
CA GLY A 37 7.58 -8.02 15.23
C GLY A 37 8.52 -8.73 14.25
N LYS A 38 8.91 -8.07 13.16
CA LYS A 38 9.85 -8.62 12.16
C LYS A 38 11.29 -8.20 12.45
N ARG A 39 12.26 -8.98 11.96
CA ARG A 39 13.68 -8.61 11.98
C ARG A 39 13.89 -7.25 11.30
N PRO A 40 14.73 -6.37 11.86
CA PRO A 40 15.03 -5.09 11.24
C PRO A 40 15.88 -5.28 9.97
N ASN A 41 15.84 -4.29 9.08
CA ASN A 41 16.81 -4.17 7.99
C ASN A 41 18.16 -3.61 8.51
N ALA A 42 19.14 -3.45 7.60
CA ALA A 42 20.48 -2.94 7.92
C ALA A 42 20.49 -1.52 8.55
N TRP A 43 19.37 -0.78 8.48
CA TRP A 43 19.21 0.54 9.08
C TRP A 43 18.44 0.51 10.42
N GLY A 44 18.17 -0.67 10.97
CA GLY A 44 17.41 -0.81 12.21
C GLY A 44 15.90 -0.59 12.05
N LEU A 45 15.37 -0.56 10.82
CA LEU A 45 13.95 -0.34 10.57
C LEU A 45 13.19 -1.66 10.53
N HIS A 46 12.16 -1.76 11.37
CA HIS A 46 11.25 -2.90 11.44
C HIS A 46 10.01 -2.70 10.56
N ASP A 47 9.41 -3.82 10.16
CA ASP A 47 8.13 -3.90 9.44
C ASP A 47 8.05 -3.04 8.18
N MET A 48 9.19 -2.83 7.50
CA MET A 48 9.24 -2.09 6.24
C MET A 48 8.55 -2.82 5.07
N LEU A 49 8.29 -4.14 5.23
CA LEU A 49 7.61 -4.98 4.25
C LEU A 49 6.53 -5.81 4.97
N GLY A 50 5.26 -5.58 4.64
CA GLY A 50 4.06 -6.16 5.28
C GLY A 50 3.61 -5.40 6.54
N ASN A 51 2.65 -5.98 7.27
CA ASN A 51 1.94 -5.38 8.42
C ASN A 51 0.85 -4.39 7.99
N VAL A 52 1.24 -3.23 7.45
CA VAL A 52 0.31 -2.24 6.89
C VAL A 52 0.96 -1.56 5.71
N TRP A 53 0.16 -1.10 4.76
CA TRP A 53 0.63 -0.10 3.81
C TRP A 53 0.94 1.21 4.52
N GLU A 54 2.06 1.85 4.19
CA GLU A 54 2.44 3.14 4.75
C GLU A 54 2.16 4.26 3.73
N TRP A 55 1.41 5.28 4.13
CA TRP A 55 1.27 6.53 3.36
C TRP A 55 2.62 7.22 3.16
N CYS A 56 2.88 7.64 1.93
CA CYS A 56 3.97 8.54 1.58
C CYS A 56 3.43 9.90 1.15
N TRP A 57 4.26 10.93 1.29
CA TRP A 57 3.92 12.29 0.87
C TRP A 57 3.76 12.39 -0.65
N ASP A 58 4.49 11.60 -1.41
CA ASP A 58 4.55 11.66 -2.87
C ASP A 58 3.18 11.43 -3.53
N LEU A 59 2.89 12.20 -4.58
CA LEU A 59 1.80 11.91 -5.52
C LEU A 59 2.20 10.71 -6.39
N TYR A 60 1.25 9.86 -6.75
CA TYR A 60 1.57 8.66 -7.53
C TYR A 60 1.91 9.01 -8.99
N ASP A 61 0.98 9.70 -9.65
CA ASP A 61 1.06 10.28 -10.99
C ASP A 61 -0.04 11.37 -11.03
N PRO A 62 0.33 12.66 -10.92
CA PRO A 62 -0.65 13.75 -10.84
C PRO A 62 -1.48 13.94 -12.10
N GLU A 63 -0.92 13.61 -13.27
CA GLU A 63 -1.60 13.79 -14.56
C GLU A 63 -2.70 12.74 -14.76
N VAL A 64 -2.44 11.51 -14.30
CA VAL A 64 -3.38 10.39 -14.47
C VAL A 64 -4.31 10.23 -13.29
N TYR A 65 -3.83 10.46 -12.05
CA TYR A 65 -4.60 10.19 -10.82
C TYR A 65 -4.77 11.40 -9.91
N GLY A 66 -4.38 12.61 -10.32
CA GLY A 66 -4.60 13.82 -9.55
C GLY A 66 -3.99 13.75 -8.14
N ALA A 67 -4.83 13.88 -7.12
CA ALA A 67 -4.39 13.96 -5.72
C ALA A 67 -4.00 12.62 -5.08
N TYR A 68 -4.01 11.49 -5.82
CA TYR A 68 -3.70 10.18 -5.25
C TYR A 68 -2.25 10.11 -4.76
N ARG A 69 -2.07 9.58 -3.56
CA ARG A 69 -0.76 9.46 -2.91
C ARG A 69 -0.23 8.04 -2.99
N VAL A 70 1.08 7.92 -2.87
CA VAL A 70 1.78 6.64 -2.87
C VAL A 70 1.58 5.90 -1.54
N LEU A 71 1.36 4.59 -1.63
CA LEU A 71 1.41 3.63 -0.53
C LEU A 71 2.59 2.67 -0.74
N ARG A 72 3.32 2.35 0.33
CA ARG A 72 4.51 1.45 0.31
C ARG A 72 4.43 0.34 1.37
N GLY A 73 5.25 -0.70 1.20
CA GLY A 73 5.48 -1.73 2.22
C GLY A 73 4.64 -3.00 2.08
N GLY A 74 3.35 -2.88 1.75
CA GLY A 74 2.42 -4.01 1.69
C GLY A 74 1.67 -4.24 3.00
N GLY A 75 0.44 -4.72 2.89
CA GLY A 75 -0.45 -4.99 4.02
C GLY A 75 -0.23 -6.34 4.71
N TRP A 76 -0.97 -6.59 5.78
CA TRP A 76 -0.99 -7.91 6.46
C TRP A 76 -1.78 -8.95 5.66
N PHE A 77 -2.75 -8.49 4.85
CA PHE A 77 -3.58 -9.34 3.99
C PHE A 77 -2.98 -9.50 2.58
N ASP A 78 -1.87 -8.83 2.31
CA ASP A 78 -1.24 -8.87 1.00
C ASP A 78 -0.33 -10.07 0.82
N GLU A 79 -0.33 -10.55 -0.42
CA GLU A 79 0.56 -11.59 -0.88
C GLU A 79 2.00 -11.09 -0.97
N HIS A 80 2.95 -12.04 -0.97
CA HIS A 80 4.39 -11.76 -0.92
C HIS A 80 4.88 -10.86 -2.07
N TRP A 81 4.25 -10.89 -3.24
CA TRP A 81 4.60 -10.02 -4.37
C TRP A 81 4.26 -8.55 -4.17
N SER A 82 3.29 -8.24 -3.30
CA SER A 82 2.97 -6.87 -2.89
C SER A 82 3.94 -6.35 -1.82
N CYS A 83 4.48 -7.24 -0.99
CA CYS A 83 5.45 -6.94 0.07
C CYS A 83 6.90 -6.83 -0.45
N ARG A 84 7.14 -5.99 -1.46
CA ARG A 84 8.48 -5.74 -2.01
C ARG A 84 8.84 -4.25 -1.96
N ALA A 85 10.13 -3.96 -1.76
CA ALA A 85 10.63 -2.60 -1.60
C ALA A 85 10.36 -1.68 -2.80
N SER A 86 10.19 -2.22 -4.01
CA SER A 86 9.90 -1.45 -5.23
C SER A 86 8.41 -1.26 -5.51
N VAL A 87 7.52 -2.00 -4.84
CA VAL A 87 6.08 -1.92 -5.12
C VAL A 87 5.53 -0.58 -4.65
N ARG A 88 4.69 0.00 -5.50
CA ARG A 88 3.96 1.25 -5.26
C ARG A 88 2.48 0.99 -5.50
N ARG A 89 1.65 1.16 -4.47
CA ARG A 89 0.20 1.27 -4.59
C ARG A 89 -0.21 2.74 -4.51
N ARG A 90 -1.46 3.03 -4.85
CA ARG A 90 -2.04 4.38 -4.80
C ARG A 90 -3.46 4.33 -4.26
N SER A 91 -3.83 5.37 -3.53
CA SER A 91 -5.20 5.61 -3.06
C SER A 91 -5.46 7.11 -2.94
N HIS A 92 -6.75 7.49 -2.96
CA HIS A 92 -7.18 8.86 -2.71
C HIS A 92 -6.81 9.28 -1.27
N PRO A 93 -6.44 10.54 -0.98
CA PRO A 93 -5.99 10.97 0.36
C PRO A 93 -6.99 10.76 1.50
N THR A 94 -8.28 10.59 1.18
CA THR A 94 -9.33 10.31 2.18
C THR A 94 -9.52 8.82 2.45
N PHE A 95 -8.81 7.94 1.75
CA PHE A 95 -8.91 6.49 1.93
C PHE A 95 -8.41 6.07 3.32
N ARG A 96 -9.21 5.25 4.00
CA ARG A 96 -8.90 4.74 5.34
C ARG A 96 -9.37 3.29 5.45
N THR A 97 -8.49 2.44 5.98
CA THR A 97 -8.76 1.04 6.30
C THR A 97 -7.76 0.62 7.38
N ASP A 98 -8.07 -0.46 8.08
CA ASP A 98 -7.20 -1.13 9.06
C ASP A 98 -5.83 -1.58 8.48
N ASP A 99 -5.76 -1.85 7.18
CA ASP A 99 -4.54 -2.25 6.46
C ASP A 99 -3.66 -1.06 5.98
N VAL A 100 -3.97 0.19 6.38
CA VAL A 100 -3.19 1.38 6.01
C VAL A 100 -2.81 2.20 7.24
N GLY A 101 -1.51 2.41 7.42
CA GLY A 101 -0.92 3.26 8.45
C GLY A 101 0.05 4.30 7.86
N PHE A 102 0.99 4.73 8.68
CA PHE A 102 2.03 5.68 8.29
C PHE A 102 3.26 5.52 9.19
N ARG A 103 4.39 6.04 8.72
CA ARG A 103 5.62 6.20 9.50
C ARG A 103 6.02 7.66 9.49
N ILE A 104 6.49 8.15 10.64
CA ILE A 104 6.96 9.52 10.78
C ILE A 104 8.39 9.59 10.28
N ALA A 105 8.69 10.59 9.46
CA ALA A 105 10.05 10.97 9.09
C ALA A 105 10.35 12.36 9.67
N ARG A 106 11.61 12.58 10.03
CA ARG A 106 12.09 13.86 10.56
C ARG A 106 13.45 14.18 9.95
N SER A 107 13.65 15.42 9.53
CA SER A 107 14.98 15.90 9.17
C SER A 107 15.92 15.90 10.38
N LEU A 108 17.16 15.50 10.15
CA LEU A 108 18.24 15.74 11.09
C LEU A 108 18.56 17.24 10.98
N ARG A 109 18.28 17.98 12.06
CA ARG A 109 18.75 19.35 12.19
C ARG A 109 20.17 19.31 12.74
#